data_AF-A0A376XUA5-F1
#
_entry.id   AF-A0A376XUA5-F1
#
_cell.length_a   1.000
_cell.length_b   1.000
_cell.length_c   1.000
_cell.angle_alpha   90.00
_cell.angle_beta   90.00
_cell.angle_gamma   90.00
#
_symmetry.space_group_name_H-M   'P 1'
#
loop_
_entity.id
_entity.type
_entity.pdbx_description
1 polymer ?
#
loop_
_entity_poly.entity_id
_entity_poly.type
_entity_poly.pdbx_seq_one_letter_code
_entity_poly.pdbx_strand_id
1 'polypeptide(L)' 'MADYYNWERPHSAHNGKTPMERYFELAEKTPYSDAVHANYQPNEEHIQEQNYKLELELRKLKRCL' A
#
# COMPACT_ATOMS: atom_id res chain seq x y z
N MET A 1 -11.47 -4.60 23.94
CA MET A 1 -10.64 -5.59 23.21
C MET A 1 -10.06 -5.01 21.92
N ALA A 2 -10.85 -4.33 21.09
CA ALA A 2 -10.34 -3.60 19.93
C ALA A 2 -9.40 -2.43 20.34
N ASP A 3 -9.73 -1.73 21.42
CA ASP A 3 -8.91 -0.60 21.89
C ASP A 3 -7.51 -1.03 22.31
N TYR A 4 -7.40 -2.10 23.09
CA TYR A 4 -6.10 -2.68 23.49
C TYR A 4 -5.25 -3.09 22.28
N TYR A 5 -5.85 -3.75 21.28
CA TYR A 5 -5.11 -4.17 20.08
C TYR A 5 -4.56 -2.99 19.29
N ASN A 6 -5.35 -1.93 19.14
CA ASN A 6 -5.01 -0.78 18.31
C ASN A 6 -4.05 0.20 18.99
N TRP A 7 -4.17 0.35 20.31
CA TRP A 7 -3.47 1.41 21.06
C TRP A 7 -2.33 0.92 21.95
N GLU A 8 -2.43 -0.31 22.47
CA GLU A 8 -1.51 -0.78 23.52
C GLU A 8 -0.67 -1.98 23.05
N ARG A 9 -1.13 -2.74 22.06
CA ARG A 9 -0.42 -3.94 21.60
C ARG A 9 0.61 -3.60 20.51
N PRO A 10 1.92 -3.76 20.78
CA PRO A 10 2.95 -3.63 19.77
C PRO A 10 2.91 -4.81 18.78
N HIS A 11 3.17 -4.53 17.50
CA HIS A 11 3.14 -5.52 16.42
C HIS A 11 4.47 -5.58 15.67
N SER A 12 4.99 -6.78 15.46
CA SER A 12 6.23 -7.00 14.70
C SER A 12 6.12 -6.52 13.25
N ALA A 13 4.94 -6.65 12.63
CA ALA A 13 4.65 -6.12 11.29
C ALA A 13 4.75 -4.57 11.20
N HIS A 14 4.64 -3.88 12.33
CA HIS A 14 4.83 -2.43 12.44
C HIS A 14 6.16 -2.08 13.10
N ASN A 15 7.13 -2.99 13.08
CA ASN A 15 8.44 -2.83 13.71
C ASN A 15 8.36 -2.53 15.21
N GLY A 16 7.42 -3.21 15.90
CA GLY A 16 7.19 -3.03 17.33
C GLY A 16 6.22 -1.90 17.69
N LYS A 17 5.68 -1.16 16.72
CA LYS A 17 4.68 -0.11 16.97
C LYS A 17 3.27 -0.69 17.08
N THR A 18 2.37 0.07 17.69
CA THR A 18 0.94 -0.23 17.69
C THR A 18 0.31 0.18 16.35
N PRO A 19 -0.86 -0.39 15.98
CA PRO A 19 -1.57 0.01 14.78
C PRO A 19 -1.83 1.52 14.70
N MET A 20 -2.19 2.17 15.82
CA MET A 20 -2.43 3.61 15.84
C MET A 20 -1.17 4.45 15.67
N GLU A 21 -0.06 4.07 16.28
CA GLU A 21 1.23 4.73 16.04
C GLU A 21 1.60 4.66 14.55
N ARG A 22 1.42 3.50 13.91
CA ARG A 22 1.66 3.35 12.47
C ARG A 22 0.68 4.18 11.63
N TYR A 23 -0.58 4.29 12.05
CA TYR A 23 -1.57 5.13 11.38
C TYR A 23 -1.15 6.60 11.38
N PHE A 24 -0.77 7.16 12.52
CA PHE A 24 -0.36 8.57 12.60
C PHE A 24 0.86 8.88 11.73
N GLU A 25 1.83 7.97 11.65
CA GLU A 25 3.00 8.12 10.77
C GLU A 25 2.67 8.16 9.28
N LEU A 26 1.59 7.47 8.89
CA LEU A 26 1.13 7.41 7.51
C LEU A 26 0.09 8.49 7.21
N ALA A 27 -0.65 8.97 8.21
CA ALA A 27 -1.72 9.95 8.03
C ALA A 27 -1.22 11.22 7.33
N GLU A 28 -0.05 11.73 7.70
CA GLU A 28 0.56 12.91 7.05
C GLU A 28 1.01 12.65 5.61
N LYS A 29 1.29 11.39 5.26
CA LYS A 29 1.79 10.99 3.94
C LYS A 29 0.70 10.52 2.99
N THR A 30 -0.46 10.15 3.53
CA THR A 30 -1.53 9.54 2.76
C THR A 30 -2.31 10.65 2.07
N PRO A 31 -2.35 10.68 0.72
CA PRO A 31 -3.08 11.71 0.00
C PRO A 31 -4.58 11.59 0.24
N TYR A 32 -5.28 12.73 0.24
CA TYR A 32 -6.74 12.76 0.22
C TYR A 32 -7.28 12.20 -1.10
N SER A 33 -8.53 11.70 -1.07
CA SER A 33 -9.19 11.10 -2.23
C SER A 33 -9.15 12.02 -3.46
N ASP A 34 -9.41 13.33 -3.27
CA ASP A 34 -9.41 14.29 -4.37
C ASP A 34 -8.04 14.42 -5.04
N ALA A 35 -6.97 14.40 -4.24
CA ALA A 35 -5.60 14.42 -4.75
C ALA A 35 -5.26 13.10 -5.46
N VAL A 36 -5.76 11.96 -4.97
CA VAL A 36 -5.61 10.67 -5.67
C VAL A 36 -6.31 10.70 -7.02
N HIS A 37 -7.55 11.16 -7.07
CA HIS A 37 -8.33 11.24 -8.32
C HIS A 37 -7.70 12.21 -9.32
N ALA A 38 -7.22 13.37 -8.88
CA ALA A 38 -6.58 14.35 -9.74
C ALA A 38 -5.26 13.84 -10.37
N ASN A 39 -4.53 12.99 -9.65
CA ASN A 39 -3.24 12.44 -10.12
C ASN A 39 -3.36 11.08 -10.82
N TYR A 40 -4.53 10.44 -10.81
CA TYR A 40 -4.72 9.11 -11.40
C TYR A 40 -4.64 9.17 -12.94
N GLN A 41 -3.74 8.36 -13.51
CA GLN A 41 -3.52 8.23 -14.96
C GLN A 41 -4.00 6.85 -15.43
N PRO A 42 -5.17 6.74 -16.10
CA PRO A 42 -5.69 5.44 -16.56
C PRO A 42 -4.73 4.68 -17.48
N ASN A 43 -3.95 5.41 -18.29
CA ASN A 43 -2.97 4.82 -19.20
C ASN A 43 -1.75 4.21 -18.50
N GLU A 44 -1.50 4.60 -17.24
CA GLU A 44 -0.43 4.06 -16.40
C GLU A 44 -0.93 2.95 -15.46
N GLU A 45 -2.22 2.63 -15.50
CA GLU A 45 -2.79 1.59 -14.65
C GLU A 45 -2.20 0.21 -14.99
N HIS A 46 -1.72 -0.48 -13.97
CA HIS A 46 -1.25 -1.84 -14.12
C HIS A 46 -2.42 -2.81 -14.24
N ILE A 47 -2.70 -3.24 -15.47
CA ILE A 47 -3.56 -4.39 -15.74
C ILE A 47 -2.77 -5.67 -15.39
N GLN A 48 -3.25 -6.40 -14.40
CA GLN A 48 -2.62 -7.64 -13.94
C GLN A 48 -3.16 -8.84 -14.71
N GLU A 49 -2.28 -9.61 -15.34
CA GLU A 49 -2.65 -10.86 -16.01
C GLU A 49 -3.07 -11.91 -14.97
N GLN A 50 -4.18 -12.60 -15.25
CA GLN A 50 -4.67 -13.67 -14.36
C GLN A 50 -3.66 -14.83 -14.26
N ASN A 51 -2.95 -15.11 -15.35
CA ASN A 51 -1.90 -16.12 -15.33
C ASN A 51 -0.66 -15.57 -14.62
N TYR A 52 -0.47 -16.00 -13.37
CA TYR A 52 0.64 -15.58 -12.53
C TYR A 52 2.02 -15.77 -13.17
N LYS A 53 2.24 -16.87 -13.89
CA LYS A 53 3.54 -17.12 -14.54
C LYS A 53 3.79 -16.08 -15.64
N LEU A 54 2.78 -15.79 -16.45
CA LEU A 54 2.87 -14.76 -17.48
C LEU A 54 3.08 -13.38 -16.87
N GLU A 55 2.31 -13.02 -15.84
CA GLU A 55 2.44 -11.77 -15.11
C GLU A 55 3.86 -11.56 -14.56
N LEU A 56 4.46 -12.61 -13.99
CA LEU A 56 5.82 -12.56 -13.47
C LEU A 56 6.85 -12.27 -14.57
N GLU A 57 6.71 -12.87 -15.75
CA GLU A 57 7.58 -12.60 -16.89
C GLU A 57 7.37 -11.18 -17.45
N LEU A 58 6.12 -10.72 -17.55
CA LEU A 58 5.79 -9.36 -17.99
C LEU A 58 6.40 -8.30 -17.06
N ARG A 59 6.35 -8.51 -15.73
CA ARG A 59 6.97 -7.60 -14.74
C ARG A 59 8.49 -7.51 -14.89
N LYS A 60 9.16 -8.62 -15.22
CA LYS A 60 10.61 -8.61 -15.49
C LYS A 60 10.94 -7.77 -16.71
N LEU A 61 10.13 -7.86 -17.77
CA LEU A 61 10.33 -7.13 -19.02
C LEU A 61 10.06 -5.63 -18.87
N LYS A 62 9.02 -5.24 -18.13
CA LYS A 62 8.63 -3.82 -17.93
C LYS A 62 9.64 -3.00 -17.11
N ARG A 63 10.57 -3.65 -16.40
CA ARG A 63 11.55 -2.96 -15.52
C ARG A 63 12.69 -2.27 -16.29
N CYS A 64 12.74 -2.40 -17.61
CA CYS A 64 13.84 -1.93 -18.47
C CYS A 64 13.52 -0.71 -19.36
N LEU A 65 12.52 0.10 -19.01
CA LEU A 65 12.22 1.35 -19.72
C LEU A 65 12.23 2.55 -18.75
#